data_AF-A0A950LCB5-F1
#
_entry.id   AF-A0A950LCB5-F1
#
_cell.length_a   1.000
_cell.length_b   1.000
_cell.length_c   1.000
_cell.angle_alpha   90.00
_cell.angle_beta   90.00
_cell.angle_gamma   90.00
#
_symmetry.space_group_name_H-M   'P 1'
#
loop_
_entity.id
_entity.type
_entity.pdbx_description
1 polymer ?
#
loop_
_entity_poly.entity_id
_entity_poly.type
_entity_poly.pdbx_seq_one_letter_code
_entity_poly.pdbx_strand_id
1 'polypeptide(L)'
;MWTLSAATRIYLAPGPTDLRKGFDGLYGLMRDRLQVCPQSGHLGLFCNRERTRLKLLYWDGTGLWLCTKRLERGRFSWPAAAATGEGKVVLSQEELALLLGGIELKQTRRKAWYGRRAEKVTRAA
;
A
#
# COMPACT_ATOMS: atom_id res chain seq x y z
N MET A 1 -7.90 -11.85 14.03
CA MET A 1 -7.00 -10.97 13.25
C MET A 1 -7.42 -11.10 11.79
N TRP A 2 -7.81 -10.03 11.09
CA TRP A 2 -8.14 -10.14 9.67
C TRP A 2 -6.90 -10.62 8.91
N THR A 3 -7.05 -11.70 8.16
CA THR A 3 -5.95 -12.29 7.39
C THR A 3 -5.98 -11.70 5.98
N LEU A 4 -4.89 -11.07 5.55
CA LEU A 4 -4.72 -10.67 4.16
C LEU A 4 -4.44 -11.91 3.34
N SER A 5 -5.29 -12.21 2.36
CA SER A 5 -5.06 -13.31 1.45
C SER A 5 -3.79 -13.07 0.62
N ALA A 6 -3.18 -14.14 0.09
CA ALA A 6 -2.06 -14.01 -0.84
C ALA A 6 -2.42 -13.23 -2.13
N ALA A 7 -3.71 -13.17 -2.47
CA ALA A 7 -4.22 -12.42 -3.61
C ALA A 7 -4.40 -10.92 -3.31
N THR A 8 -4.48 -10.54 -2.02
CA THR A 8 -4.69 -9.15 -1.61
C THR A 8 -3.43 -8.33 -1.90
N ARG A 9 -3.56 -7.38 -2.82
CA ARG A 9 -2.50 -6.41 -3.14
C ARG A 9 -2.61 -5.19 -2.24
N ILE A 10 -1.45 -4.64 -1.90
CA ILE A 10 -1.33 -3.49 -1.01
C ILE A 10 -0.79 -2.33 -1.84
N TYR A 11 -1.61 -1.29 -2.02
CA TYR A 11 -1.28 -0.12 -2.80
C TYR A 11 -1.03 1.08 -1.91
N LEU A 12 0.17 1.63 -2.00
CA LEU A 12 0.60 2.83 -1.31
C LEU A 12 0.47 4.03 -2.25
N ALA A 13 -0.29 5.03 -1.81
CA ALA A 13 -0.34 6.31 -2.48
C ALA A 13 0.99 7.05 -2.29
N PRO A 14 1.70 7.41 -3.37
CA PRO A 14 2.94 8.15 -3.27
C PRO A 14 2.68 9.58 -2.80
N GLY A 15 3.64 10.17 -2.08
CA GLY A 15 3.49 11.52 -1.54
C GLY A 15 2.37 11.70 -0.47
N PRO A 16 2.11 12.95 -0.06
CA PRO A 16 1.12 13.26 0.96
C PRO A 16 -0.31 13.09 0.46
N THR A 17 -1.20 12.69 1.37
CA THR A 17 -2.65 12.66 1.18
C THR A 17 -3.32 13.49 2.27
N ASP A 18 -4.36 14.24 1.91
CA ASP A 18 -5.23 14.87 2.89
C ASP A 18 -6.06 13.83 3.63
N LEU A 19 -5.63 13.50 4.85
CA LEU A 19 -6.28 12.49 5.68
C LEU A 19 -7.54 13.00 6.40
N ARG A 20 -8.00 14.23 6.15
CA ARG A 20 -9.35 14.67 6.56
C ARG A 20 -10.45 13.94 5.80
N LYS A 21 -10.13 13.40 4.62
CA LYS A 21 -11.02 12.56 3.82
C LYS A 21 -11.46 11.31 4.60
N GLY A 22 -12.76 11.05 4.61
CA GLY A 22 -13.40 9.84 5.13
C GLY A 22 -13.45 8.72 4.08
N PHE A 23 -14.46 7.86 4.15
CA PHE A 23 -14.64 6.73 3.24
C PHE A 23 -14.68 7.17 1.76
N ASP A 24 -15.63 8.01 1.37
CA ASP A 24 -15.85 8.38 -0.05
C ASP A 24 -14.68 9.15 -0.65
N GLY A 25 -14.07 10.03 0.14
CA GLY A 25 -12.91 10.80 -0.31
C GLY A 25 -11.69 9.91 -0.57
N LEU A 26 -11.46 8.90 0.27
CA LEU A 26 -10.36 7.95 0.07
C LEU A 26 -10.70 6.90 -0.99
N TYR A 27 -11.97 6.52 -1.10
CA TYR A 27 -12.49 5.68 -2.18
C TYR A 27 -12.20 6.32 -3.55
N GLY A 28 -12.55 7.59 -3.70
CA GLY A 28 -12.24 8.38 -4.91
C GLY A 28 -10.75 8.43 -5.19
N LEU A 29 -9.91 8.66 -4.17
CA LEU A 29 -8.45 8.64 -4.38
C LEU A 29 -7.91 7.26 -4.80
N MET A 30 -8.43 6.17 -4.25
CA MET A 30 -8.02 4.82 -4.66
C MET A 30 -8.41 4.54 -6.11
N ARG A 31 -9.63 4.92 -6.51
CA ARG A 31 -10.11 4.80 -7.89
C ARG A 31 -9.33 5.70 -8.84
N ASP A 32 -9.26 6.99 -8.56
CA ASP A 32 -8.83 8.01 -9.52
C ASP A 32 -7.31 8.21 -9.52
N ARG A 33 -6.67 8.15 -8.35
CA ARG A 33 -5.21 8.36 -8.25
C ARG A 33 -4.43 7.06 -8.36
N LEU A 34 -4.89 6.00 -7.68
CA LEU A 34 -4.21 4.70 -7.72
C LEU A 34 -4.69 3.85 -8.90
N GLN A 35 -5.78 4.21 -9.58
CA GLN A 35 -6.33 3.41 -10.68
C GLN A 35 -6.55 1.96 -10.21
N VAL A 36 -7.15 1.81 -9.03
CA VAL A 36 -7.52 0.53 -8.42
C VAL A 36 -8.98 0.60 -8.00
N CYS A 37 -9.75 -0.42 -8.39
CA CYS A 37 -11.14 -0.55 -7.92
C CYS A 37 -11.16 -0.71 -6.39
N PRO A 38 -11.78 0.19 -5.62
CA PRO A 38 -11.77 0.08 -4.15
C PRO A 38 -12.53 -1.15 -3.62
N GLN A 39 -13.40 -1.75 -4.44
CA GLN A 39 -14.17 -2.95 -4.10
C GLN A 39 -13.44 -4.26 -4.43
N SER A 40 -12.21 -4.20 -4.95
CA SER A 40 -11.48 -5.40 -5.40
C SER A 40 -10.86 -6.24 -4.26
N GLY A 41 -11.19 -5.95 -3.00
CA GLY A 41 -10.56 -6.61 -1.84
C GLY A 41 -9.07 -6.28 -1.71
N HIS A 42 -8.62 -5.15 -2.26
CA HIS A 42 -7.24 -4.66 -2.15
C HIS A 42 -7.14 -3.57 -1.08
N LEU A 43 -5.93 -3.37 -0.56
CA LEU A 43 -5.66 -2.40 0.49
C LEU A 43 -5.14 -1.09 -0.11
N GLY A 44 -5.80 0.02 0.20
CA GLY A 44 -5.31 1.37 -0.12
C GLY A 44 -4.66 2.03 1.10
N LEU A 45 -3.40 2.44 0.99
CA LEU A 45 -2.64 3.09 2.05
C LEU A 45 -2.39 4.57 1.73
N PHE A 46 -2.73 5.44 2.67
CA PHE A 46 -2.64 6.88 2.54
C PHE A 46 -1.96 7.50 3.76
N CYS A 47 -1.04 8.44 3.56
CA CYS A 47 -0.29 9.04 4.66
C CYS A 47 -0.28 10.57 4.58
N ASN A 48 -0.22 11.21 5.74
CA ASN A 48 -0.14 12.67 5.81
C ASN A 48 1.27 13.18 5.42
N ARG A 49 1.39 14.49 5.21
CA ARG A 49 2.65 15.15 4.83
C ARG A 49 3.79 14.91 5.81
N GLU A 50 3.49 14.93 7.10
CA GLU A 50 4.50 14.73 8.15
C GLU A 50 4.89 13.26 8.37
N ARG A 51 4.15 12.33 7.74
CA ARG A 51 4.32 10.89 7.90
C ARG A 51 4.12 10.39 9.33
N THR A 52 3.21 11.02 10.07
CA THR A 52 2.87 10.67 11.46
C THR A 52 1.54 9.92 11.55
N ARG A 53 0.75 9.89 10.46
CA ARG A 53 -0.55 9.24 10.39
C ARG A 53 -0.70 8.43 9.10
N LEU A 54 -1.28 7.24 9.22
CA LEU A 54 -1.56 6.34 8.11
C LEU A 54 -3.04 5.93 8.16
N LYS A 55 -3.72 6.00 7.02
CA LYS A 55 -5.06 5.45 6.81
C LYS A 55 -4.99 4.25 5.88
N LEU A 56 -5.78 3.22 6.19
CA LEU A 56 -5.97 2.01 5.40
C LEU A 56 -7.42 1.90 4.99
N LEU A 57 -7.69 1.86 3.69
CA LEU A 57 -9.01 1.60 3.13
C LEU A 57 -9.05 0.16 2.59
N TYR A 58 -10.12 -0.58 2.90
CA TYR A 58 -10.31 -1.97 2.48
C TYR A 58 -11.80 -2.24 2.25
N TRP A 59 -12.15 -3.07 1.27
CA TRP A 59 -13.50 -3.59 1.07
C TRP A 59 -13.53 -5.08 1.37
N ASP A 60 -14.41 -5.52 2.26
CA ASP A 60 -14.48 -6.92 2.70
C ASP A 60 -15.43 -7.80 1.88
N GLY A 61 -16.08 -7.24 0.86
CA GLY A 61 -17.16 -7.87 0.09
C GLY A 61 -18.52 -7.26 0.37
N THR A 62 -18.72 -6.71 1.57
CA THR A 62 -20.00 -6.17 2.06
C THR A 62 -19.92 -4.69 2.44
N GLY A 63 -18.74 -4.22 2.86
CA GLY A 63 -18.56 -2.89 3.41
C GLY A 63 -17.12 -2.37 3.32
N LEU A 64 -16.98 -1.05 3.44
CA LEU A 64 -15.69 -0.38 3.54
C LEU A 64 -15.22 -0.35 4.99
N TRP A 65 -13.96 -0.73 5.17
CA TRP A 65 -13.21 -0.58 6.40
C TRP A 65 -12.21 0.55 6.25
N LEU A 66 -12.15 1.41 7.27
CA LEU A 66 -11.17 2.48 7.36
C LEU A 66 -10.43 2.40 8.70
N CYS A 67 -9.18 1.97 8.67
CA CYS A 67 -8.33 1.95 9.86
C CYS A 67 -7.38 3.13 9.85
N THR A 68 -7.13 3.72 11.02
CA THR A 68 -6.16 4.82 11.17
C THR A 68 -5.13 4.47 12.22
N LYS A 69 -3.85 4.62 11.89
CA LYS A 69 -2.74 4.56 12.86
C LYS A 69 -2.11 5.94 13.01
N ARG A 70 -2.06 6.45 14.25
CA ARG A 70 -1.32 7.66 14.62
C ARG A 70 -0.09 7.23 15.42
N LEU A 71 1.06 7.78 15.08
CA LEU A 71 2.27 7.61 15.87
C LEU A 71 2.28 8.64 17.00
N GLU A 72 2.59 8.21 18.22
CA GLU A 72 2.81 9.12 19.36
C GLU A 72 4.17 9.82 19.27
N ARG A 73 5.15 9.19 18.59
CA ARG A 73 6.45 9.79 18.27
C ARG A 73 7.02 9.17 16.98
N GLY A 74 7.81 9.95 16.24
CA GLY A 74 8.52 9.48 15.04
C GLY A 74 7.71 9.62 13.75
N ARG A 75 8.17 8.96 12.68
CA ARG A 75 7.58 9.04 11.34
C ARG A 75 7.60 7.67 10.66
N PHE A 76 6.60 7.38 9.84
CA PHE A 76 6.59 6.22 8.96
C PHE A 76 7.73 6.33 7.93
N SER A 77 8.48 5.23 7.77
CA SER A 77 9.53 5.13 6.75
C SER A 77 8.89 4.90 5.39
N TRP A 78 8.91 5.94 4.54
CA TRP A 78 8.27 5.89 3.22
C TRP A 78 9.22 5.27 2.19
N PRO A 79 8.77 4.32 1.35
CA PRO A 79 9.59 3.73 0.30
C PRO A 79 10.17 4.79 -0.65
N ALA A 80 11.40 4.59 -1.12
CA ALA A 80 12.03 5.52 -2.07
C ALA A 80 11.21 5.66 -3.37
N ALA A 81 10.62 4.56 -3.85
CA ALA A 81 9.73 4.57 -5.02
C ALA A 81 8.46 5.44 -4.81
N ALA A 82 8.08 5.69 -3.55
CA ALA A 82 6.94 6.53 -3.21
C ALA A 82 7.33 8.02 -3.01
N ALA A 83 8.62 8.36 -3.13
CA ALA A 83 9.14 9.71 -2.99
C ALA A 83 8.90 10.59 -4.23
N THR A 84 8.75 9.98 -5.42
CA THR A 84 8.47 10.67 -6.68
C THR A 84 7.08 11.30 -6.74
N GLY A 85 6.14 10.89 -5.88
CA GLY A 85 4.81 11.48 -5.76
C GLY A 85 3.79 11.02 -6.81
N GLU A 86 4.24 10.29 -7.84
CA GLU A 86 3.43 9.85 -8.98
C GLU A 86 3.17 8.34 -9.00
N GLY A 87 2.00 7.94 -9.49
CA GLY A 87 1.60 6.55 -9.66
C GLY A 87 1.13 5.84 -8.38
N LYS A 88 1.50 4.56 -8.23
CA LYS A 88 1.21 3.72 -7.05
C LYS A 88 2.41 2.84 -6.75
N VAL A 89 2.68 2.62 -5.47
CA VAL A 89 3.69 1.67 -5.02
C VAL A 89 3.00 0.42 -4.49
N VAL A 90 3.37 -0.75 -5.00
CA VAL A 90 2.83 -2.02 -4.51
C VAL A 90 3.75 -2.55 -3.43
N LEU A 91 3.18 -2.77 -2.24
CA LEU A 91 3.89 -3.38 -1.12
C LEU A 91 3.56 -4.88 -1.02
N SER A 92 4.51 -5.67 -0.54
CA SER A 92 4.23 -7.01 -0.02
C SER A 92 3.68 -6.94 1.41
N GLN A 93 3.18 -8.08 1.90
CA GLN A 93 2.69 -8.17 3.28
C GLN A 93 3.81 -7.91 4.29
N GLU A 94 5.03 -8.35 4.00
CA GLU A 94 6.21 -8.11 4.83
C GLU A 94 6.57 -6.63 4.86
N GLU A 95 6.53 -5.94 3.71
CA GLU A 95 6.80 -4.50 3.64
C GLU A 95 5.77 -3.69 4.42
N LEU A 96 4.49 -4.09 4.38
CA LEU A 96 3.46 -3.52 5.24
C LEU A 96 3.74 -3.78 6.72
N ALA A 97 4.13 -5.01 7.08
CA ALA A 97 4.45 -5.36 8.46
C ALA A 97 5.63 -4.53 9.00
N LEU A 98 6.68 -4.34 8.20
CA LEU A 98 7.82 -3.49 8.54
C LEU A 98 7.40 -2.02 8.70
N LEU A 99 6.61 -1.49 7.77
CA LEU A 99 6.08 -0.13 7.81
C LEU A 99 5.25 0.11 9.09
N LEU A 100 4.36 -0.82 9.41
CA LEU A 100 3.50 -0.73 10.60
C LEU A 100 4.27 -1.00 11.88
N GLY A 101 5.31 -1.84 11.87
CA GLY A 101 6.17 -2.16 13.00
C GLY A 101 7.20 -1.07 13.33
N GLY A 102 7.33 -0.04 12.48
CA GLY A 102 8.30 1.04 12.68
C GLY A 102 9.73 0.64 12.30
N ILE A 103 9.89 -0.38 11.44
CA ILE A 103 11.20 -0.83 10.96
C ILE A 103 11.52 -0.12 9.64
N GLU A 104 12.75 0.39 9.51
CA GLU A 104 13.14 1.18 8.33
C GLU A 104 13.23 0.34 7.05
N LEU A 105 12.35 0.62 6.09
CA LEU A 105 12.34 -0.02 4.77
C LEU A 105 13.55 0.37 3.89
N LYS A 106 14.19 1.52 4.15
CA LYS A 106 15.33 1.99 3.34
C LYS A 106 16.57 1.08 3.47
N GLN A 107 16.72 0.41 4.61
CA GLN A 107 17.90 -0.42 4.90
C GLN A 107 17.64 -1.91 4.63
N THR A 108 16.38 -2.31 4.45
CA THR A 108 16.01 -3.70 4.18
C THR A 108 16.07 -3.99 2.68
N ARG A 109 17.06 -4.80 2.27
CA ARG A 109 17.10 -5.38 0.92
C ARG A 109 16.47 -6.76 0.93
N ARG A 110 15.57 -7.02 -0.02
CA ARG A 110 15.13 -8.40 -0.28
C ARG A 110 16.34 -9.20 -0.73
N LYS A 111 16.55 -10.37 -0.10
CA LYS A 111 17.47 -11.37 -0.64
C LYS A 111 16.91 -11.88 -1.96
N ALA A 112 17.79 -12.23 -2.90
CA ALA A 112 17.40 -12.75 -4.22
C ALA A 112 16.90 -14.21 -4.14
N TRP A 113 15.96 -14.47 -3.25
CA TRP A 113 15.27 -15.76 -3.13
C TRP A 113 14.12 -15.78 -4.14
N TYR A 114 14.42 -15.82 -5.43
CA TYR A 114 13.42 -15.94 -6.49
C TYR A 114 13.82 -17.01 -7.51
N GLY A 115 12.83 -17.78 -7.96
CA GLY A 115 12.97 -18.72 -9.08
C GLY A 115 13.12 -17.97 -10.41
N ARG A 116 13.87 -18.58 -11.35
CA ARG A 116 14.10 -18.06 -12.70
C ARG A 116 12.81 -17.53 -13.30
N ARG A 117 12.85 -16.32 -13.87
CA ARG A 117 11.77 -15.79 -14.73
C ARG A 117 11.37 -16.91 -15.69
N ALA A 118 10.10 -17.29 -15.70
CA ALA A 118 9.57 -18.10 -16.78
C ALA A 118 9.86 -17.33 -18.08
N GLU A 119 10.74 -17.89 -18.89
CA GLU A 119 10.95 -17.41 -20.26
C GLU A 119 9.58 -17.40 -20.93
N LYS A 120 9.28 -16.30 -21.61
CA LYS A 120 8.10 -16.25 -22.47
C LYS A 120 8.25 -17.40 -23.45
N VAL A 121 7.38 -18.40 -23.35
CA VAL A 121 7.22 -19.41 -24.40
C VAL A 121 6.70 -18.63 -25.59
N THR A 122 7.62 -18.16 -26.43
CA THR A 122 7.33 -17.69 -27.78
C THR A 122 6.82 -18.92 -28.52
N ARG A 123 5.49 -19.09 -28.54
CA ARG A 123 4.84 -20.05 -29.42
C ARG A 123 4.99 -19.48 -30.83
N ALA A 124 6.02 -19.92 -31.54
CA ALA A 124 6.16 -19.75 -32.97
C ALA A 124 5.39 -20.87 -33.68
N ALA A 125 4.67 -20.47 -34.72
CA ALA A 125 3.88 -21.26 -35.68
C ALA A 125 2.58 -21.89 -35.15
#